data_AF-A0A6B3MS11-F1
#
_entry.id   AF-A0A6B3MS11-F1
#
_cell.length_a   1.000
_cell.length_b   1.000
_cell.length_c   1.000
_cell.angle_alpha   90.00
_cell.angle_beta   90.00
_cell.angle_gamma   90.00
#
_symmetry.space_group_name_H-M   'P 1'
#
loop_
_entity.id
_entity.type
_entity.pdbx_description
1 polymer ?
#
loop_
_entity_poly.entity_id
_entity_poly.type
_entity_poly.pdbx_seq_one_letter_code
_entity_poly.pdbx_strand_id
1 'polypeptide(L)'
;MQLGYSYKLKPTQRQKAVMNRWLDMLRSQYNYLLRDRNDSYNQAKAPRLGNYCDLKSGGEACPLTCSVSKNYSVGYPWKKSRNNPRRSAYEAQSSSLPILKKERPWYKSIHSTVLQQTLRQLDVAFAKFFKG
;
A
#
# COMPACT_ATOMS: atom_id res chain seq x y z
N MET A 1 4.68 -20.29 31.35
CA MET A 1 3.87 -19.06 31.56
C MET A 1 4.55 -17.92 30.81
N GLN A 2 3.90 -17.30 29.83
CA GLN A 2 4.41 -16.05 29.24
C GLN A 2 3.90 -14.88 30.08
N LEU A 3 4.81 -14.05 30.60
CA LEU A 3 4.49 -12.84 31.35
C LEU A 3 4.17 -11.71 30.35
N GLY A 4 2.94 -11.19 30.40
CA GLY A 4 2.55 -10.01 29.64
C GLY A 4 2.72 -8.75 30.49
N TYR A 5 3.55 -7.81 30.02
CA TYR A 5 3.74 -6.52 30.69
C TYR A 5 2.85 -5.45 30.06
N SER A 6 2.17 -4.66 30.91
CA SER A 6 1.41 -3.49 30.48
C SER A 6 2.16 -2.22 30.88
N TYR A 7 2.48 -1.39 29.89
CA TYR A 7 3.22 -0.15 30.10
C TYR A 7 2.37 1.07 29.72
N LYS A 8 2.30 2.06 30.61
CA LYS A 8 1.71 3.36 30.30
C LYS A 8 2.72 4.24 29.58
N LEU A 9 2.47 4.56 28.31
CA LEU A 9 3.29 5.50 27.55
C LEU A 9 2.98 6.94 28.01
N LYS A 10 4.00 7.64 28.53
CA LYS A 10 3.94 9.08 28.84
C LYS A 10 4.99 9.83 28.00
N PRO A 11 4.73 10.05 26.69
CA PRO A 11 5.72 10.64 25.80
C PRO A 11 5.93 12.14 26.10
N THR A 12 7.19 12.58 26.01
CA THR A 12 7.56 14.00 26.04
C THR A 12 7.00 14.74 24.82
N GLN A 13 6.98 16.07 24.87
CA GLN A 13 6.47 16.87 23.74
C GLN A 13 7.24 16.59 22.43
N ARG A 14 8.55 16.41 22.52
CA ARG A 14 9.39 16.03 21.37
C ARG A 14 9.02 14.65 20.82
N GLN A 15 8.80 13.66 21.70
CA GLN A 15 8.38 12.32 21.29
C GLN A 15 7.00 12.34 20.62
N LYS A 16 6.04 13.10 21.17
CA LYS A 16 4.71 13.27 20.57
C LYS A 16 4.79 13.83 19.14
N ALA A 17 5.62 14.87 18.94
CA ALA A 17 5.82 15.46 17.62
C ALA A 17 6.37 14.44 16.61
N VAL A 18 7.34 13.60 17.03
CA VAL A 18 7.88 12.52 16.19
C VAL A 18 6.81 11.48 15.86
N MET A 19 6.05 11.05 16.85
CA MET A 19 4.97 10.06 16.67
C MET A 19 3.88 10.57 15.72
N ASN A 20 3.45 11.83 15.87
CA ASN A 20 2.46 12.44 14.98
C ASN A 20 2.99 12.52 13.54
N ARG A 21 4.24 12.97 13.36
CA ARG A 21 4.88 12.99 12.04
C ARG A 21 4.91 11.60 11.39
N TRP A 22 5.26 10.56 12.15
CA TRP A 22 5.24 9.19 11.65
C TRP A 22 3.83 8.74 11.29
N LEU A 23 2.84 9.05 12.13
CA LEU A 23 1.44 8.74 11.87
C LEU A 23 0.96 9.36 10.55
N ASP A 24 1.27 10.63 10.29
CA ASP A 24 0.88 11.31 9.04
C ASP A 24 1.50 10.66 7.80
N MET A 25 2.78 10.26 7.89
CA MET A 25 3.47 9.54 6.83
C MET A 25 2.86 8.15 6.58
N LEU A 26 2.48 7.43 7.64
CA LEU A 26 1.83 6.13 7.54
C LEU A 26 0.43 6.23 6.94
N ARG A 27 -0.35 7.25 7.34
CA ARG A 27 -1.68 7.52 6.76
C ARG A 27 -1.59 7.87 5.28
N SER A 28 -0.61 8.69 4.90
CA SER A 28 -0.36 9.03 3.50
C SER A 28 -0.03 7.78 2.68
N GLN A 29 0.83 6.91 3.21
CA GLN A 29 1.18 5.64 2.55
C GLN A 29 -0.02 4.71 2.43
N TYR A 30 -0.82 4.59 3.50
CA TYR A 30 -2.04 3.78 3.50
C TYR A 30 -3.02 4.26 2.44
N ASN A 31 -3.32 5.56 2.39
CA ASN A 31 -4.25 6.15 1.44
C ASN A 31 -3.78 5.99 -0.01
N TYR A 32 -2.47 6.15 -0.26
CA TYR A 32 -1.88 5.94 -1.58
C TYR A 32 -2.12 4.51 -2.08
N LEU A 33 -1.86 3.51 -1.23
CA LEU A 33 -2.00 2.10 -1.60
C LEU A 33 -3.46 1.61 -1.62
N LEU A 34 -4.32 2.20 -0.79
CA LEU A 34 -5.75 1.97 -0.86
C LEU A 34 -6.30 2.50 -2.20
N ARG A 35 -5.87 3.69 -2.62
CA ARG A 35 -6.24 4.25 -3.92
C ARG A 35 -5.83 3.34 -5.06
N ASP A 36 -4.59 2.85 -5.07
CA ASP A 36 -4.11 1.88 -6.06
C ASP A 36 -5.02 0.65 -6.19
N ARG A 37 -5.40 0.03 -5.06
CA ARG A 37 -6.30 -1.14 -5.07
C ARG A 37 -7.71 -0.78 -5.56
N ASN A 38 -8.24 0.36 -5.13
CA ASN A 38 -9.56 0.83 -5.54
C ASN A 38 -9.60 1.14 -7.05
N ASP A 39 -8.58 1.83 -7.56
CA ASP A 39 -8.48 2.17 -8.98
C ASP A 39 -8.36 0.89 -9.81
N SER A 40 -7.54 -0.07 -9.39
CA SER A 40 -7.41 -1.39 -10.03
C SER A 40 -8.74 -2.16 -10.05
N TYR A 41 -9.45 -2.21 -8.92
CA TYR A 41 -10.74 -2.87 -8.82
C TYR A 41 -11.79 -2.20 -9.71
N ASN A 42 -11.88 -0.87 -9.67
CA ASN A 42 -12.87 -0.11 -10.42
C ASN A 42 -12.65 -0.25 -11.93
N GLN A 43 -11.40 -0.11 -12.39
CA GLN A 43 -11.05 -0.25 -13.80
C GLN A 43 -11.35 -1.65 -14.34
N ALA A 44 -11.12 -2.71 -13.55
CA ALA A 44 -11.41 -4.07 -13.97
C ALA A 44 -12.88 -4.50 -13.75
N LYS A 45 -13.63 -3.84 -12.86
CA LYS A 45 -15.07 -4.11 -12.65
C LYS A 45 -15.93 -3.45 -13.71
N ALA A 46 -15.64 -2.19 -14.02
CA ALA A 46 -16.33 -1.41 -15.03
C ALA A 46 -15.26 -0.67 -15.83
N PRO A 47 -14.74 -1.29 -16.91
CA PRO A 47 -13.78 -0.63 -17.79
C PRO A 47 -14.35 0.72 -18.20
N ARG A 48 -13.57 1.79 -18.01
CA ARG A 48 -14.01 3.10 -18.48
C ARG A 48 -14.09 3.05 -20.00
N LEU A 49 -15.31 3.05 -20.52
CA LEU A 49 -15.57 3.16 -21.95
C LEU A 49 -15.42 4.64 -22.31
N GLY A 50 -14.27 5.01 -22.86
CA GLY A 50 -13.92 6.39 -23.22
C GLY A 50 -12.43 6.52 -23.50
N ASN A 51 -12.01 7.69 -23.98
CA ASN A 51 -10.62 7.90 -24.38
C ASN A 51 -9.64 7.87 -23.20
N TYR A 52 -10.08 8.07 -21.96
CA TYR A 52 -9.21 8.25 -20.79
C TYR A 52 -9.54 7.32 -19.61
N CYS A 53 -8.51 6.67 -19.05
CA CYS A 53 -8.64 5.82 -17.86
C CYS A 53 -8.58 6.59 -16.53
N ASP A 54 -7.92 7.74 -16.52
CA ASP A 54 -7.92 8.67 -15.39
C ASP A 54 -8.12 10.10 -15.89
N LEU A 55 -9.20 10.73 -15.43
CA LEU A 55 -9.58 12.08 -15.82
C LEU A 55 -8.61 13.14 -15.27
N LYS A 56 -7.86 12.83 -14.19
CA LYS A 56 -6.90 13.78 -13.62
C LYS A 56 -5.59 13.83 -14.39
N SER A 57 -5.09 12.68 -14.80
CA SER A 57 -3.84 12.59 -15.57
C SER A 57 -4.06 12.72 -17.07
N GLY A 58 -5.29 12.55 -17.56
CA GLY A 58 -5.57 12.50 -19.00
C GLY A 58 -4.93 11.29 -19.68
N GLY A 59 -4.59 10.24 -18.92
CA GLY A 59 -3.99 9.03 -19.46
C GLY A 59 -4.98 8.30 -20.36
N GLU A 60 -4.59 8.06 -21.60
CA GLU A 60 -5.42 7.34 -22.57
C GLU A 60 -5.78 5.95 -22.04
N ALA A 61 -6.98 5.47 -22.37
CA ALA A 61 -7.44 4.17 -21.95
C ALA A 61 -6.75 3.07 -22.77
N CYS A 62 -5.60 2.58 -22.30
CA CYS A 62 -4.86 1.53 -22.96
C CYS A 62 -4.34 0.46 -21.97
N PRO A 63 -3.99 -0.75 -22.43
CA PRO A 63 -3.52 -1.83 -21.56
C PRO A 63 -2.25 -1.50 -20.74
N LEU A 64 -1.52 -0.44 -21.11
CA LEU A 64 -0.32 0.00 -20.41
C LEU A 64 -0.62 0.94 -19.23
N THR A 65 -1.72 1.68 -19.30
CA THR A 65 -2.13 2.70 -18.31
C THR A 65 -3.27 2.21 -17.43
N CYS A 66 -4.09 1.27 -17.92
CA CYS A 66 -5.24 0.74 -17.20
C CYS A 66 -4.97 -0.66 -16.66
N SER A 67 -5.52 -0.92 -15.48
CA SER A 67 -5.49 -2.21 -14.82
C SER A 67 -6.38 -3.21 -15.55
N VAL A 68 -5.76 -4.22 -16.15
CA VAL A 68 -6.47 -5.30 -16.86
C VAL A 68 -7.01 -6.37 -15.90
N SER A 69 -6.67 -6.32 -14.60
CA SER A 69 -7.17 -7.26 -13.60
C SER A 69 -7.51 -6.61 -12.27
N LYS A 70 -8.53 -7.16 -11.59
CA LYS A 70 -8.99 -6.72 -10.26
C LYS A 70 -7.93 -6.84 -9.17
N ASN A 71 -6.91 -7.68 -9.42
CA ASN A 71 -5.83 -8.01 -8.49
C ASN A 71 -4.50 -7.36 -8.90
N TYR A 72 -4.52 -6.39 -9.82
CA TYR A 72 -3.36 -5.56 -10.08
C TYR A 72 -3.09 -4.65 -8.87
N SER A 73 -1.82 -4.37 -8.62
CA SER A 73 -1.38 -3.42 -7.59
C SER A 73 0.01 -2.91 -7.94
N VAL A 74 0.34 -1.71 -7.45
CA VAL A 74 1.68 -1.14 -7.65
C VAL A 74 2.79 -2.05 -7.13
N GLY A 75 3.89 -2.12 -7.87
CA GLY A 75 5.07 -2.91 -7.55
C GLY A 75 5.33 -4.01 -8.58
N TYR A 76 6.39 -4.80 -8.35
CA TYR A 76 6.79 -5.81 -9.32
C TYR A 76 5.84 -7.02 -9.23
N PRO A 77 5.15 -7.43 -10.32
CA PRO A 77 4.06 -8.42 -10.23
C PRO A 77 4.48 -9.86 -9.96
N TRP A 78 5.77 -10.20 -10.13
CA TRP A 78 6.22 -11.58 -10.19
C TRP A 78 7.25 -11.93 -9.10
N LYS A 79 7.21 -13.15 -8.56
CA LYS A 79 8.22 -13.60 -7.57
C LYS A 79 9.46 -14.12 -8.27
N LYS A 80 10.66 -13.74 -7.80
CA LYS A 80 11.93 -14.29 -8.28
C LYS A 80 12.14 -15.74 -7.80
N SER A 81 11.42 -16.68 -8.40
CA SER A 81 11.47 -18.12 -8.13
C SER A 81 11.36 -18.89 -9.45
N ARG A 82 11.71 -20.19 -9.47
CA ARG A 82 11.80 -21.04 -10.67
C ARG A 82 10.56 -20.97 -11.57
N ASN A 83 9.37 -20.90 -10.99
CA ASN A 83 8.09 -20.87 -11.72
C ASN A 83 7.47 -19.46 -11.82
N ASN A 84 8.18 -18.44 -11.34
CA ASN A 84 7.78 -17.03 -11.36
C ASN A 84 6.30 -16.78 -11.03
N PRO A 85 5.75 -17.31 -9.91
CA PRO A 85 4.34 -17.16 -9.61
C PRO A 85 3.97 -15.69 -9.39
N ARG A 86 2.73 -15.35 -9.75
CA ARG A 86 2.19 -14.00 -9.58
C ARG A 86 2.07 -13.65 -8.10
N ARG A 87 2.42 -12.42 -7.74
CA ARG A 87 2.30 -11.89 -6.38
C ARG A 87 0.87 -11.57 -6.03
N SER A 88 0.55 -11.69 -4.74
CA SER A 88 -0.66 -11.07 -4.18
C SER A 88 -0.54 -9.54 -4.19
N ALA A 89 -1.67 -8.84 -4.01
CA ALA A 89 -1.69 -7.38 -3.89
C ALA A 89 -0.74 -6.88 -2.78
N TYR A 90 -0.73 -7.53 -1.62
CA TYR A 90 0.19 -7.23 -0.53
C TYR A 90 1.66 -7.45 -0.93
N GLU A 91 1.97 -8.56 -1.58
CA GLU A 91 3.34 -8.87 -1.98
C GLU A 91 3.87 -7.89 -3.05
N ALA A 92 3.00 -7.47 -3.98
CA ALA A 92 3.33 -6.45 -4.97
C ALA A 92 3.62 -5.11 -4.27
N GLN A 93 2.70 -4.63 -3.43
CA GLN A 93 2.85 -3.35 -2.72
C GLN A 93 4.01 -3.35 -1.72
N SER A 94 4.29 -4.47 -1.06
CA SER A 94 5.47 -4.59 -0.17
C SER A 94 6.79 -4.58 -0.95
N SER A 95 6.79 -5.06 -2.19
CA SER A 95 7.98 -5.02 -3.05
C SER A 95 8.39 -3.60 -3.46
N SER A 96 7.50 -2.61 -3.36
CA SER A 96 7.79 -1.21 -3.69
C SER A 96 8.36 -0.42 -2.50
N LEU A 97 8.36 -0.96 -1.28
CA LEU A 97 8.91 -0.30 -0.09
C LEU A 97 10.39 0.14 -0.23
N PRO A 98 11.30 -0.65 -0.83
CA PRO A 98 12.67 -0.22 -1.06
C PRO A 98 12.75 1.01 -1.98
N ILE A 99 11.93 1.04 -3.02
CA ILE A 99 11.83 2.16 -3.97
C ILE A 99 11.29 3.39 -3.24
N LEU A 100 10.22 3.24 -2.48
CA LEU A 100 9.66 4.31 -1.65
C LEU A 100 10.70 4.94 -0.72
N LYS A 101 11.52 4.12 -0.04
CA LYS A 101 12.59 4.61 0.84
C LYS A 101 13.73 5.30 0.09
N LYS A 102 13.92 5.00 -1.20
CA LYS A 102 14.89 5.66 -2.07
C LYS A 102 14.38 7.02 -2.53
N GLU A 103 13.14 7.07 -3.01
CA GLU A 103 12.48 8.29 -3.51
C GLU A 103 12.11 9.27 -2.40
N ARG A 104 11.74 8.75 -1.22
CA ARG A 104 11.29 9.53 -0.07
C ARG A 104 12.14 9.20 1.16
N PRO A 105 13.37 9.76 1.27
CA PRO A 105 14.32 9.40 2.32
C PRO A 105 13.80 9.60 3.74
N TRP A 106 12.83 10.49 3.97
CA TRP A 106 12.21 10.68 5.29
C TRP A 106 11.46 9.43 5.79
N TYR A 107 11.04 8.51 4.92
CA TYR A 107 10.49 7.21 5.34
C TYR A 107 11.55 6.29 5.97
N LYS A 108 12.85 6.57 5.82
CA LYS A 108 13.92 5.83 6.51
C LYS A 108 13.88 6.04 8.02
N SER A 109 13.29 7.14 8.51
CA SER A 109 13.13 7.36 9.95
C SER A 109 12.13 6.41 10.59
N ILE A 110 11.22 5.83 9.81
CA ILE A 110 10.25 4.85 10.30
C ILE A 110 10.86 3.44 10.20
N HIS A 111 10.73 2.67 11.29
CA HIS A 111 11.16 1.28 11.32
C HIS A 111 10.44 0.44 10.24
N SER A 112 11.18 -0.47 9.59
CA SER A 112 10.67 -1.30 8.48
C SER A 112 9.43 -2.11 8.87
N THR A 113 9.41 -2.69 10.07
CA THR A 113 8.28 -3.48 10.57
C THR A 113 7.00 -2.65 10.65
N VAL A 114 7.08 -1.37 11.02
CA VAL A 114 5.89 -0.50 11.12
C VAL A 114 5.31 -0.25 9.73
N LEU A 115 6.15 0.03 8.74
CA LEU A 115 5.73 0.20 7.35
C LEU A 115 5.08 -1.07 6.80
N GLN A 116 5.68 -2.24 7.05
CA GLN A 116 5.11 -3.52 6.66
C GLN A 116 3.79 -3.81 7.37
N GLN A 117 3.66 -3.43 8.65
CA GLN A 117 2.43 -3.62 9.41
C GLN A 117 1.28 -2.78 8.84
N THR A 118 1.53 -1.55 8.39
CA THR A 118 0.53 -0.72 7.71
C THR A 118 0.02 -1.38 6.42
N LEU A 119 0.91 -2.02 5.65
CA LEU A 119 0.51 -2.80 4.46
C LEU A 119 -0.38 -4.00 4.83
N ARG A 120 -0.04 -4.71 5.90
CA ARG A 120 -0.84 -5.84 6.40
C ARG A 120 -2.21 -5.38 6.89
N GLN A 121 -2.29 -4.23 7.57
CA GLN A 121 -3.56 -3.66 8.01
C GLN A 121 -4.46 -3.32 6.82
N LEU A 122 -3.90 -2.73 5.76
CA LEU A 122 -4.64 -2.49 4.52
C LEU A 122 -5.14 -3.79 3.91
N ASP A 123 -4.27 -4.81 3.83
CA ASP A 123 -4.62 -6.10 3.25
C ASP A 123 -5.74 -6.81 4.01
N VAL A 124 -5.66 -6.82 5.34
CA VAL A 124 -6.70 -7.36 6.22
C VAL A 124 -8.01 -6.58 6.07
N ALA A 125 -7.96 -5.24 6.03
CA ALA A 125 -9.16 -4.42 5.86
C ALA A 125 -9.85 -4.71 4.51
N PHE A 126 -9.07 -4.82 3.44
CA PHE A 126 -9.58 -5.15 2.11
C PHE A 126 -10.16 -6.56 2.08
N ALA A 127 -9.46 -7.55 2.65
CA ALA A 127 -9.96 -8.93 2.74
C ALA A 127 -11.25 -9.03 3.55
N LYS A 128 -11.38 -8.28 4.65
CA LYS A 128 -12.62 -8.21 5.44
C LYS A 128 -13.78 -7.61 4.64
N PHE A 129 -13.55 -6.52 3.91
CA PHE A 129 -14.57 -5.89 3.07
C PHE A 129 -15.20 -6.87 2.07
N PHE A 130 -14.42 -7.74 1.45
CA PHE A 130 -14.93 -8.74 0.49
C PHE A 130 -15.47 -10.02 1.13
N LYS A 131 -15.20 -10.26 2.42
CA LYS A 131 -15.71 -11.45 3.13
C LYS A 131 -17.13 -11.27 3.67
N GLY A 132 -17.57 -10.03 3.92
CA GLY A 132 -18.86 -9.74 4.56
C GLY A 132 -18.78 -9.94 6.06
#